data_AF-A0A7X6W3U6-F1
#
_entry.id   AF-A0A7X6W3U6-F1
#
_cell.length_a   1.000
_cell.length_b   1.000
_cell.length_c   1.000
_cell.angle_alpha   90.00
_cell.angle_beta   90.00
_cell.angle_gamma   90.00
#
_symmetry.space_group_name_H-M   'P 1'
#
loop_
_entity.id
_entity.type
_entity.pdbx_description
1 polymer ?
#
loop_
_entity_poly.entity_id
_entity_poly.type
_entity_poly.pdbx_seq_one_letter_code
_entity_poly.pdbx_strand_id
1 'polypeptide(L)'
;MGLKAVVGLDIGNTTIKVAEVRVSGGRPRITALGVIPTPPDSVQQSVVTDPEALTAAIKELLASAGVREKRVVSSVGGQQALVVRIIEVPKMSEKELAETMKWEVERHVPFASSELQMDYKIIDRPDAPPEAQTMDVFLAVAQQEMITTHVDTLIEAGLDPVAIDVEPLALARSLVEVQDPERQKQTVAIVNIGALFTDLSIVRDGTLLFQRTIATGGNSLTEAIAGATNVSREHADRIKKMKAAVDLEAYAVQPAASDPFGGGTEAFGFGMPGFGTPDGGTPAPEEPTLFNPFATAEESAPQELNPFATAEEESAPQELNPFAAAQEESAPQELNPFAAAEESAPQELNPFAAAEESEPQELNPFATAEEESAPQELNPFATAAEDETIDLGPFAAADGDAQSTPEETASDQDPFGIAALTGGEWESVGDADAGAEGQASGGASSSADDLTPRQVFDIIREPLSDLVTEIKRSVDYYRGRTSDATIDVILLSGGTACLPDLDRLLEGELDVPVVVADPFQAVPVQSTQYPEEYLKQIAPLFSVAVGLGLRETVF
;
A
#
# COMPACT_ATOMS: atom_id res chain seq x y z
N MET A 1 9.89 -15.75 29.43
CA MET A 1 8.77 -15.24 28.60
C MET A 1 8.67 -16.12 27.37
N GLY A 2 7.49 -16.68 27.09
CA GLY A 2 7.27 -17.54 25.93
C GLY A 2 7.49 -16.78 24.63
N LEU A 3 7.93 -17.49 23.59
CA LEU A 3 8.06 -16.96 22.23
C LEU A 3 6.70 -16.41 21.79
N LYS A 4 6.61 -15.12 21.49
CA LYS A 4 5.43 -14.56 20.82
C LYS A 4 5.53 -14.91 19.34
N ALA A 5 4.58 -15.67 18.84
CA ALA A 5 4.40 -15.95 17.42
C ALA A 5 3.13 -15.25 16.94
N VAL A 6 3.15 -14.75 15.71
CA VAL A 6 2.02 -14.09 15.06
C VAL A 6 2.04 -14.46 13.59
N VAL A 7 0.86 -14.73 13.05
CA VAL A 7 0.65 -14.92 11.62
C VAL A 7 0.38 -13.55 11.00
N GLY A 8 1.22 -13.13 10.06
CA GLY A 8 0.89 -12.06 9.14
C GLY A 8 0.21 -12.63 7.91
N LEU A 9 -1.04 -12.24 7.66
CA LEU A 9 -1.83 -12.69 6.53
C LEU A 9 -2.16 -11.51 5.61
N ASP A 10 -1.65 -11.54 4.39
CA ASP A 10 -1.93 -10.54 3.36
C ASP A 10 -2.90 -11.13 2.32
N ILE A 11 -4.13 -10.60 2.30
CA ILE A 11 -5.20 -11.00 1.38
C ILE A 11 -5.22 -10.04 0.20
N GLY A 12 -4.49 -10.39 -0.86
CA GLY A 12 -4.45 -9.63 -2.10
C GLY A 12 -5.53 -10.05 -3.10
N ASN A 13 -5.70 -9.25 -4.15
CA ASN A 13 -6.66 -9.54 -5.24
C ASN A 13 -6.23 -10.73 -6.14
N THR A 14 -4.94 -11.03 -6.20
CA THR A 14 -4.40 -12.12 -7.05
C THR A 14 -3.77 -13.24 -6.26
N THR A 15 -3.27 -12.96 -5.05
CA THR A 15 -2.60 -13.93 -4.18
C THR A 15 -2.91 -13.67 -2.72
N ILE A 16 -3.04 -14.74 -1.94
CA ILE A 16 -3.10 -14.72 -0.48
C ILE A 16 -1.74 -15.18 0.03
N LYS A 17 -1.13 -14.43 0.94
CA LYS A 17 0.24 -14.69 1.43
C LYS A 17 0.25 -14.78 2.94
N VAL A 18 1.02 -15.72 3.48
CA VAL A 18 1.17 -15.92 4.92
C VAL A 18 2.64 -15.93 5.33
N ALA A 19 2.94 -15.28 6.45
CA ALA A 19 4.23 -15.36 7.14
C ALA A 19 3.99 -15.54 8.65
N GLU A 20 4.35 -16.70 9.21
CA GLU A 20 4.40 -16.88 10.67
C GLU A 20 5.72 -16.30 11.17
N VAL A 21 5.65 -15.21 11.94
CA VAL A 21 6.82 -14.55 12.53
C VAL A 21 6.89 -14.90 14.01
N ARG A 22 8.08 -15.33 14.46
CA ARG A 22 8.36 -15.68 15.84
C ARG A 22 9.56 -14.91 16.35
N VAL A 23 9.44 -14.31 17.54
CA VAL A 23 10.56 -13.59 18.18
C VAL A 23 11.20 -14.43 19.28
N SER A 24 12.50 -14.65 19.14
CA SER A 24 13.35 -15.28 20.14
C SER A 24 14.55 -14.40 20.46
N GLY A 25 14.78 -14.08 21.73
CA GLY A 25 15.91 -13.23 22.14
C GLY A 25 15.91 -11.83 21.50
N GLY A 26 14.72 -11.27 21.23
CA GLY A 26 14.55 -9.97 20.56
C GLY A 26 14.81 -9.99 19.06
N ARG A 27 14.99 -11.17 18.44
CA ARG A 27 15.23 -11.30 17.01
C ARG A 27 14.05 -12.01 16.34
N PRO A 28 13.38 -11.38 15.37
CA PRO A 28 12.30 -12.01 14.63
C PRO A 28 12.85 -13.01 13.59
N ARG A 29 12.09 -14.07 13.35
CA ARG A 29 12.36 -15.12 12.36
C ARG A 29 11.05 -15.56 11.73
N ILE A 30 11.06 -15.88 10.44
CA ILE A 30 9.89 -16.47 9.77
C ILE A 30 9.96 -18.00 9.95
N THR A 31 9.00 -18.58 10.64
CA THR A 31 8.93 -20.02 10.93
C THR A 31 8.09 -20.80 9.92
N ALA A 32 7.14 -20.13 9.27
CA ALA A 32 6.34 -20.66 8.18
C ALA A 32 6.06 -19.55 7.16
N LEU A 33 6.04 -19.89 5.88
CA LEU A 33 5.82 -18.97 4.77
C LEU A 33 4.97 -19.71 3.75
N GLY A 34 4.03 -19.03 3.12
CA GLY A 34 3.24 -19.64 2.07
C GLY A 34 2.45 -18.63 1.27
N VAL A 35 1.89 -19.13 0.18
CA VAL A 35 1.16 -18.34 -0.79
C VAL A 35 0.33 -19.21 -1.70
N ILE A 36 -0.85 -18.73 -2.06
CA ILE A 36 -1.71 -19.35 -3.07
C ILE A 36 -2.39 -18.26 -3.91
N PRO A 37 -2.88 -18.60 -5.12
CA PRO A 37 -3.77 -17.71 -5.85
C PRO A 37 -5.02 -17.38 -5.03
N THR A 38 -5.47 -16.13 -5.12
CA THR A 38 -6.76 -15.75 -4.55
C THR A 38 -7.87 -16.38 -5.40
N PRO A 39 -8.85 -17.07 -4.80
CA PRO A 39 -9.95 -17.66 -5.58
C PRO A 39 -10.65 -16.59 -6.43
N PRO A 40 -11.00 -16.88 -7.70
CA PRO A 40 -11.71 -15.94 -8.55
C PRO A 40 -12.96 -15.39 -7.86
N ASP A 41 -13.22 -14.10 -8.05
CA ASP A 41 -14.39 -13.37 -7.53
C ASP A 41 -14.55 -13.36 -5.99
N SER A 42 -13.61 -13.95 -5.24
CA SER A 42 -13.66 -13.96 -3.76
C SER A 42 -13.15 -12.67 -3.10
N VAL A 43 -12.31 -11.92 -3.82
CA VAL A 43 -11.84 -10.60 -3.43
C VAL A 43 -11.92 -9.68 -4.64
N GLN A 44 -12.59 -8.55 -4.48
CA GLN A 44 -12.74 -7.53 -5.53
C GLN A 44 -12.38 -6.16 -4.98
N GLN A 45 -11.46 -5.46 -5.66
CA GLN A 45 -10.98 -4.14 -5.21
C GLN A 45 -10.48 -4.16 -3.75
N SER A 46 -9.84 -5.27 -3.35
CA SER A 46 -9.36 -5.54 -1.98
C SER A 46 -10.46 -5.67 -0.91
N VAL A 47 -11.71 -5.90 -1.31
CA VAL A 47 -12.84 -6.20 -0.42
C VAL A 47 -13.24 -7.67 -0.60
N VAL A 48 -13.52 -8.36 0.51
CA VAL A 48 -14.00 -9.74 0.49
C VAL A 48 -15.43 -9.80 -0.05
N THR A 49 -15.65 -10.59 -1.09
CA THR A 49 -16.94 -10.76 -1.78
C THR A 49 -17.48 -12.18 -1.73
N ASP A 50 -16.61 -13.19 -1.59
CA ASP A 50 -16.99 -14.59 -1.31
C ASP A 50 -16.21 -15.11 -0.09
N PRO A 51 -16.75 -14.90 1.13
CA PRO A 51 -16.12 -15.36 2.37
C PRO A 51 -15.92 -16.88 2.43
N GLU A 52 -16.80 -17.68 1.83
CA GLU A 52 -16.75 -19.14 1.90
C GLU A 52 -15.57 -19.67 1.10
N ALA A 53 -15.45 -19.22 -0.16
CA ALA A 53 -14.32 -19.56 -1.01
C ALA A 53 -12.99 -19.07 -0.43
N LEU A 54 -12.96 -17.85 0.10
CA LEU A 54 -11.78 -17.27 0.72
C LEU A 54 -11.37 -18.03 2.00
N THR A 55 -12.33 -18.42 2.84
CA THR A 55 -12.09 -19.23 4.04
C THR A 55 -11.46 -20.57 3.70
N ALA A 56 -11.97 -21.26 2.67
CA ALA A 56 -11.40 -22.52 2.21
C ALA A 56 -9.94 -22.37 1.75
N ALA A 57 -9.67 -21.33 0.96
CA ALA A 57 -8.33 -21.00 0.48
C ALA A 57 -7.36 -20.66 1.62
N ILE A 58 -7.78 -19.86 2.61
CA ILE A 58 -6.95 -19.55 3.78
C ILE A 58 -6.61 -20.83 4.55
N LYS A 59 -7.57 -21.74 4.76
CA LYS A 59 -7.31 -23.03 5.44
C LYS A 59 -6.30 -23.88 4.67
N GLU A 60 -6.43 -23.96 3.36
CA GLU A 60 -5.48 -24.66 2.48
C GLU A 60 -4.07 -24.06 2.60
N LEU A 61 -3.96 -22.73 2.52
CA LEU A 61 -2.71 -21.99 2.65
C LEU A 61 -2.03 -22.25 4.00
N LEU A 62 -2.77 -22.15 5.10
CA LEU A 62 -2.22 -22.38 6.44
C LEU A 62 -1.70 -23.82 6.60
N ALA A 63 -2.45 -24.80 6.06
CA ALA A 63 -2.07 -26.20 6.11
C ALA A 63 -0.82 -26.48 5.26
N SER A 64 -0.77 -25.99 4.02
CA SER A 64 0.35 -26.23 3.09
C SER A 64 1.64 -25.48 3.49
N ALA A 65 1.51 -24.33 4.14
CA ALA A 65 2.63 -23.58 4.71
C ALA A 65 3.10 -24.14 6.07
N GLY A 66 2.35 -25.08 6.67
CA GLY A 66 2.67 -25.65 7.98
C GLY A 66 2.51 -24.68 9.15
N VAL A 67 1.66 -23.66 9.02
CA VAL A 67 1.40 -22.65 10.06
C VAL A 67 0.66 -23.31 11.22
N ARG A 68 1.14 -23.07 12.45
CA ARG A 68 0.53 -23.64 13.68
C ARG A 68 -0.06 -22.59 14.60
N GLU A 69 0.41 -21.37 14.50
CA GLU A 69 -0.10 -20.24 15.26
C GLU A 69 -1.48 -19.82 14.74
N LYS A 70 -2.35 -19.36 15.66
CA LYS A 70 -3.70 -18.89 15.32
C LYS A 70 -3.83 -17.39 15.39
N ARG A 71 -3.04 -16.73 16.27
CA ARG A 71 -3.02 -15.28 16.38
C ARG A 71 -2.64 -14.67 15.04
N VAL A 72 -3.54 -13.93 14.43
CA VAL A 72 -3.35 -13.35 13.10
C VAL A 72 -3.49 -11.84 13.11
N VAL A 73 -2.62 -11.19 12.35
CA VAL A 73 -2.77 -9.80 11.92
C VAL A 73 -2.95 -9.82 10.41
N SER A 74 -4.01 -9.17 9.94
CA SER A 74 -4.28 -9.01 8.51
C SER A 74 -4.38 -7.53 8.16
N SER A 75 -4.00 -7.17 6.94
CA SER A 75 -4.32 -5.85 6.39
C SER A 75 -5.69 -5.85 5.74
N VAL A 76 -6.29 -4.66 5.68
CA VAL A 76 -7.39 -4.33 4.77
C VAL A 76 -6.92 -3.26 3.78
N GLY A 77 -7.55 -3.24 2.62
CA GLY A 77 -7.22 -2.30 1.53
C GLY A 77 -8.48 -1.77 0.83
N GLY A 78 -8.27 -1.21 -0.36
CA GLY A 78 -9.35 -0.85 -1.28
C GLY A 78 -9.75 0.63 -1.21
N GLN A 79 -9.56 1.34 -2.32
CA GLN A 79 -9.78 2.79 -2.40
C GLN A 79 -11.23 3.23 -2.13
N GLN A 80 -12.21 2.33 -2.26
CA GLN A 80 -13.63 2.60 -2.08
C GLN A 80 -14.15 2.29 -0.67
N ALA A 81 -13.43 1.49 0.11
CA ALA A 81 -13.87 1.04 1.42
C ALA A 81 -12.92 1.48 2.55
N LEU A 82 -11.72 1.96 2.21
CA LEU A 82 -10.68 2.39 3.12
C LEU A 82 -10.09 3.75 2.67
N VAL A 83 -9.99 4.69 3.61
CA VAL A 83 -9.26 5.94 3.46
C VAL A 83 -8.08 5.92 4.44
N VAL A 84 -6.86 5.95 3.91
CA VAL A 84 -5.62 6.12 4.68
C VAL A 84 -4.95 7.41 4.25
N ARG A 85 -4.87 8.40 5.15
CA ARG A 85 -4.28 9.71 4.86
C ARG A 85 -3.64 10.33 6.08
N ILE A 86 -2.68 11.22 5.82
CA ILE A 86 -2.17 12.14 6.83
C ILE A 86 -2.97 13.44 6.71
N ILE A 87 -3.64 13.84 7.78
CA ILE A 87 -4.40 15.09 7.85
C ILE A 87 -3.71 16.07 8.80
N GLU A 88 -3.84 17.36 8.50
CA GLU A 88 -3.34 18.43 9.35
C GLU A 88 -4.51 19.01 10.14
N VAL A 89 -4.40 18.99 11.48
CA VAL A 89 -5.43 19.48 12.40
C VAL A 89 -4.83 20.52 13.36
N PRO A 90 -5.63 21.41 13.96
CA PRO A 90 -5.12 22.34 14.98
C PRO A 90 -4.44 21.60 16.13
N LYS A 91 -3.36 22.15 16.66
CA LYS A 91 -2.64 21.57 17.80
C LYS A 91 -3.54 21.62 19.04
N MET A 92 -3.81 20.45 19.62
CA MET A 92 -4.67 20.28 20.80
C MET A 92 -4.19 19.09 21.64
N SER A 93 -4.79 18.89 22.82
CA SER A 93 -4.49 17.71 23.65
C SER A 93 -5.06 16.43 23.03
N GLU A 94 -4.50 15.27 23.38
CA GLU A 94 -5.00 13.96 22.90
C GLU A 94 -6.50 13.74 23.20
N LYS A 95 -6.98 14.25 24.34
CA LYS A 95 -8.41 14.16 24.71
C LYS A 95 -9.30 14.99 23.79
N GLU A 96 -8.89 16.23 23.51
CA GLU A 96 -9.61 17.11 22.58
C GLU A 96 -9.55 16.57 21.15
N LEU A 97 -8.42 15.97 20.77
CA LEU A 97 -8.27 15.31 19.48
C LEU A 97 -9.28 14.17 19.33
N ALA A 98 -9.44 13.32 20.35
CA ALA A 98 -10.40 12.21 20.30
C ALA A 98 -11.86 12.66 20.09
N GLU A 99 -12.25 13.82 20.59
CA GLU A 99 -13.56 14.41 20.35
C GLU A 99 -13.66 15.03 18.95
N THR A 100 -12.59 15.69 18.51
CA THR A 100 -12.52 16.38 17.21
C THR A 100 -12.48 15.40 16.03
N MET A 101 -11.78 14.28 16.17
CA MET A 101 -11.60 13.30 15.09
C MET A 101 -12.93 12.72 14.61
N LYS A 102 -13.93 12.60 15.49
CA LYS A 102 -15.28 12.15 15.09
C LYS A 102 -15.89 13.04 14.00
N TRP A 103 -15.68 14.36 14.09
CA TRP A 103 -16.14 15.33 13.10
C TRP A 103 -15.20 15.43 11.88
N GLU A 104 -13.88 15.34 12.10
CA GLU A 104 -12.93 15.40 10.98
C GLU A 104 -13.08 14.21 10.02
N VAL A 105 -13.46 13.02 10.52
CA VAL A 105 -13.78 11.87 9.66
C VAL A 105 -14.85 12.20 8.63
N GLU A 106 -15.97 12.82 9.04
CA GLU A 106 -17.08 13.13 8.14
C GLU A 106 -16.67 14.05 6.99
N ARG A 107 -15.65 14.89 7.20
CA ARG A 107 -15.13 15.81 6.18
C ARG A 107 -14.19 15.14 5.18
N HIS A 108 -13.55 14.05 5.59
CA HIS A 108 -12.51 13.36 4.81
C HIS A 108 -13.00 12.08 4.13
N VAL A 109 -14.14 11.55 4.57
CA VAL A 109 -14.69 10.29 4.09
C VAL A 109 -15.74 10.54 3.00
N PRO A 110 -15.54 10.04 1.77
CA PRO A 110 -16.50 10.20 0.68
C PRO A 110 -17.68 9.21 0.74
N PHE A 111 -17.75 8.35 1.77
CA PHE A 111 -18.77 7.31 1.89
C PHE A 111 -20.05 7.90 2.49
N ALA A 112 -21.02 8.23 1.63
CA ALA A 112 -22.35 8.58 2.11
C ALA A 112 -22.99 7.33 2.75
N SER A 113 -23.39 7.42 4.02
CA SER A 113 -24.36 6.52 4.70
C SER A 113 -23.92 5.14 5.24
N SER A 114 -22.62 4.86 5.45
CA SER A 114 -22.17 3.61 6.11
C SER A 114 -21.71 3.83 7.55
N GLU A 115 -21.87 2.82 8.41
CA GLU A 115 -21.16 2.77 9.70
C GLU A 115 -19.65 2.68 9.45
N LEU A 116 -18.88 3.51 10.16
CA LEU A 116 -17.45 3.66 9.95
C LEU A 116 -16.68 3.14 11.17
N GLN A 117 -15.57 2.47 10.88
CA GLN A 117 -14.52 2.17 11.86
C GLN A 117 -13.34 3.09 11.59
N MET A 118 -12.86 3.77 12.63
CA MET A 118 -11.73 4.69 12.55
C MET A 118 -10.68 4.31 13.59
N ASP A 119 -9.42 4.44 13.20
CA ASP A 119 -8.30 4.60 14.12
C ASP A 119 -7.38 5.73 13.63
N TYR A 120 -6.61 6.32 14.55
CA TYR A 120 -5.68 7.39 14.21
C TYR A 120 -4.46 7.42 15.13
N LYS A 121 -3.36 7.97 14.61
CA LYS A 121 -2.10 8.14 15.35
C LYS A 121 -1.53 9.53 15.10
N ILE A 122 -1.15 10.23 16.17
CA ILE A 122 -0.42 11.50 16.06
C ILE A 122 0.94 11.22 15.44
N ILE A 123 1.31 12.02 14.43
CA ILE A 123 2.62 11.99 13.80
C ILE A 123 3.48 13.07 14.43
N ASP A 124 4.58 12.66 15.06
CA ASP A 124 5.60 13.59 15.51
C ASP A 124 6.39 14.10 14.30
N ARG A 125 6.29 15.40 14.04
CA ARG A 125 7.12 16.08 13.04
C ARG A 125 8.35 16.66 13.72
N PRO A 126 9.53 16.02 13.64
CA PRO A 126 10.75 16.57 14.22
C PRO A 126 11.14 17.92 13.59
N ASP A 127 10.76 18.15 12.34
CA ASP A 127 11.06 19.37 11.59
C ASP A 127 9.97 20.46 11.72
N ALA A 128 8.89 20.22 12.47
CA ALA A 128 7.85 21.23 12.65
C ALA A 128 8.38 22.41 13.48
N PRO A 129 8.10 23.67 13.08
CA PRO A 129 8.46 24.83 13.88
C PRO A 129 7.91 24.72 15.31
N PRO A 130 8.63 25.17 16.35
CA PRO A 130 8.15 25.12 17.73
C PRO A 130 6.80 25.83 17.94
N GLU A 131 6.52 26.84 17.11
CA GLU A 131 5.30 27.63 17.11
C GLU A 131 4.21 27.09 16.16
N ALA A 132 4.37 25.88 15.63
CA ALA A 132 3.38 25.24 14.78
C ALA A 132 2.03 25.17 15.50
N GLN A 133 1.02 25.79 14.88
CA GLN A 133 -0.35 25.80 15.37
C GLN A 133 -1.13 24.55 14.93
N THR A 134 -0.50 23.70 14.13
CA THR A 134 -1.10 22.48 13.61
C THR A 134 -0.22 21.27 13.91
N MET A 135 -0.85 20.11 14.00
CA MET A 135 -0.23 18.80 14.17
C MET A 135 -0.73 17.85 13.09
N ASP A 136 0.09 16.86 12.76
CA ASP A 136 -0.26 15.86 11.76
C ASP A 136 -0.82 14.62 12.44
N VAL A 137 -1.86 14.05 11.83
CA VAL A 137 -2.51 12.84 12.30
C VAL A 137 -2.61 11.87 11.15
N PHE A 138 -2.05 10.67 11.33
CA PHE A 138 -2.30 9.53 10.48
C PHE A 138 -3.70 9.00 10.77
N LEU A 139 -4.58 9.06 9.78
CA LEU A 139 -5.98 8.65 9.88
C LEU A 139 -6.22 7.44 8.98
N ALA A 140 -6.80 6.39 9.55
CA ALA A 140 -7.34 5.26 8.81
C ALA A 140 -8.85 5.14 9.11
N VAL A 141 -9.67 5.18 8.06
CA VAL A 141 -11.12 5.02 8.17
C VAL A 141 -11.62 3.99 7.18
N ALA A 142 -12.36 3.00 7.66
CA ALA A 142 -12.90 1.92 6.86
C ALA A 142 -14.42 1.75 7.07
N GLN A 143 -15.11 1.19 6.08
CA GLN A 143 -16.50 0.76 6.26
C GLN A 143 -16.57 -0.42 7.24
N GLN A 144 -17.45 -0.34 8.24
CA GLN A 144 -17.57 -1.35 9.29
C GLN A 144 -17.95 -2.73 8.73
N GLU A 145 -18.83 -2.78 7.73
CA GLU A 145 -19.25 -4.03 7.08
C GLU A 145 -18.05 -4.76 6.48
N MET A 146 -17.18 -4.04 5.74
CA MET A 146 -15.96 -4.62 5.16
C MET A 146 -15.02 -5.20 6.23
N ILE A 147 -14.80 -4.47 7.33
CA ILE A 147 -14.00 -4.97 8.46
C ILE A 147 -14.62 -6.21 9.08
N THR A 148 -15.94 -6.20 9.28
CA THR A 148 -16.69 -7.30 9.91
C THR A 148 -16.59 -8.57 9.06
N THR A 149 -16.90 -8.48 7.76
CA THR A 149 -16.78 -9.60 6.83
C THR A 149 -15.35 -10.15 6.78
N HIS A 150 -14.35 -9.27 6.79
CA HIS A 150 -12.94 -9.66 6.81
C HIS A 150 -12.60 -10.44 8.09
N VAL A 151 -12.95 -9.92 9.26
CA VAL A 151 -12.69 -10.57 10.56
C VAL A 151 -13.43 -11.90 10.67
N ASP A 152 -14.70 -11.96 10.28
CA ASP A 152 -15.51 -13.18 10.32
C ASP A 152 -14.90 -14.27 9.44
N THR A 153 -14.42 -13.92 8.24
CA THR A 153 -13.70 -14.83 7.34
C THR A 153 -12.46 -15.44 8.01
N LEU A 154 -11.67 -14.62 8.73
CA LEU A 154 -10.50 -15.09 9.47
C LEU A 154 -10.87 -16.04 10.62
N ILE A 155 -11.93 -15.72 11.36
CA ILE A 155 -12.44 -16.56 12.46
C ILE A 155 -12.94 -17.90 11.91
N GLU A 156 -13.69 -17.89 10.81
CA GLU A 156 -14.18 -19.11 10.13
C GLU A 156 -13.03 -19.94 9.53
N ALA A 157 -11.92 -19.29 9.16
CA ALA A 157 -10.66 -19.94 8.80
C ALA A 157 -9.96 -20.64 9.98
N GLY A 158 -10.41 -20.40 11.22
CA GLY A 158 -9.87 -20.98 12.44
C GLY A 158 -8.74 -20.18 13.07
N LEU A 159 -8.58 -18.91 12.64
CA LEU A 159 -7.62 -17.96 13.19
C LEU A 159 -8.23 -17.14 14.34
N ASP A 160 -7.38 -16.43 15.07
CA ASP A 160 -7.71 -15.52 16.17
C ASP A 160 -7.21 -14.11 15.79
N PRO A 161 -8.04 -13.27 15.15
CA PRO A 161 -7.64 -11.94 14.72
C PRO A 161 -7.31 -11.04 15.91
N VAL A 162 -6.05 -10.65 16.04
CA VAL A 162 -5.60 -9.75 17.13
C VAL A 162 -5.57 -8.30 16.70
N ALA A 163 -5.47 -8.06 15.38
CA ALA A 163 -5.55 -6.73 14.81
C ALA A 163 -5.86 -6.76 13.31
N ILE A 164 -6.49 -5.68 12.86
CA ILE A 164 -6.59 -5.31 11.45
C ILE A 164 -5.71 -4.09 11.24
N ASP A 165 -4.82 -4.15 10.25
CA ASP A 165 -3.82 -3.11 9.95
C ASP A 165 -4.01 -2.55 8.53
N VAL A 166 -3.16 -1.59 8.17
CA VAL A 166 -3.08 -1.02 6.82
C VAL A 166 -1.69 -1.26 6.22
N GLU A 167 -1.64 -1.49 4.91
CA GLU A 167 -0.42 -1.88 4.20
C GLU A 167 0.78 -0.91 4.40
N PRO A 168 0.61 0.43 4.40
CA PRO A 168 1.74 1.35 4.58
C PRO A 168 2.51 1.15 5.88
N LEU A 169 1.81 0.84 6.97
CA LEU A 169 2.44 0.59 8.27
C LEU A 169 3.09 -0.79 8.32
N ALA A 170 2.49 -1.81 7.70
CA ALA A 170 3.12 -3.11 7.57
C ALA A 170 4.44 -3.03 6.77
N LEU A 171 4.43 -2.30 5.64
CA LEU A 171 5.61 -2.06 4.82
C LEU A 171 6.72 -1.32 5.58
N ALA A 172 6.37 -0.26 6.33
CA ALA A 172 7.32 0.46 7.17
C ALA A 172 8.00 -0.48 8.20
N ARG A 173 7.22 -1.35 8.85
CA ARG A 173 7.73 -2.31 9.84
C ARG A 173 8.75 -3.28 9.25
N SER A 174 8.47 -3.88 8.09
CA SER A 174 9.33 -4.91 7.51
C SER A 174 10.53 -4.36 6.72
N LEU A 175 10.40 -3.16 6.15
CA LEU A 175 11.41 -2.60 5.26
C LEU A 175 12.24 -1.47 5.86
N VAL A 176 11.81 -0.88 6.98
CA VAL A 176 12.51 0.25 7.61
C VAL A 176 12.75 -0.01 9.10
N GLU A 177 11.70 -0.28 9.88
CA GLU A 177 11.80 -0.32 11.35
C GLU A 177 12.62 -1.51 11.87
N VAL A 178 12.44 -2.70 11.28
CA VAL A 178 13.17 -3.91 11.70
C VAL A 178 14.60 -3.96 11.14
N GLN A 179 14.96 -3.05 10.24
CA GLN A 179 16.28 -2.98 9.61
C GLN A 179 17.30 -2.31 10.55
N ASP A 180 18.55 -2.19 10.07
CA ASP A 180 19.61 -1.55 10.85
C ASP A 180 19.31 -0.05 11.15
N PRO A 181 19.87 0.51 12.24
CA PRO A 181 19.61 1.91 12.62
C PRO A 181 20.01 2.96 11.57
N GLU A 182 20.87 2.65 10.61
CA GLU A 182 21.21 3.60 9.54
C GLU A 182 20.08 3.65 8.50
N ARG A 183 19.41 2.52 8.20
CA ARG A 183 18.18 2.51 7.39
C ARG A 183 17.09 3.38 8.01
N GLN A 184 16.91 3.31 9.33
CA GLN A 184 15.85 4.05 10.03
C GLN A 184 16.01 5.58 9.92
N LYS A 185 17.26 6.07 9.89
CA LYS A 185 17.56 7.51 9.77
C LYS A 185 17.40 8.06 8.36
N GLN A 186 17.35 7.19 7.35
CA GLN A 186 17.15 7.61 5.97
C GLN A 186 15.70 7.98 5.71
N THR A 187 15.48 8.89 4.78
CA THR A 187 14.18 9.14 4.19
C THR A 187 13.96 8.11 3.08
N VAL A 188 13.19 7.07 3.39
CA VAL A 188 12.95 5.92 2.52
C VAL A 188 11.58 6.07 1.87
N ALA A 189 11.54 6.06 0.54
CA ALA A 189 10.29 5.90 -0.18
C ALA A 189 10.06 4.42 -0.47
N ILE A 190 8.91 3.88 -0.07
CA ILE A 190 8.49 2.52 -0.38
C ILE A 190 7.45 2.60 -1.49
N VAL A 191 7.73 1.93 -2.62
CA VAL A 191 6.80 1.84 -3.75
C VAL A 191 6.34 0.40 -3.86
N ASN A 192 5.17 0.11 -3.31
CA ASN A 192 4.53 -1.20 -3.34
C ASN A 192 3.63 -1.32 -4.57
N ILE A 193 4.09 -2.02 -5.60
CA ILE A 193 3.39 -2.17 -6.89
C ILE A 193 2.62 -3.50 -6.88
N GLY A 194 1.37 -3.42 -6.42
CA GLY A 194 0.43 -4.54 -6.37
C GLY A 194 -0.16 -4.90 -7.73
N ALA A 195 -1.23 -5.70 -7.71
CA ALA A 195 -1.96 -6.08 -8.93
C ALA A 195 -2.87 -4.93 -9.41
N LEU A 196 -3.64 -4.32 -8.52
CA LEU A 196 -4.59 -3.24 -8.85
C LEU A 196 -4.04 -1.84 -8.57
N PHE A 197 -3.30 -1.70 -7.47
CA PHE A 197 -2.86 -0.41 -6.94
C PHE A 197 -1.35 -0.38 -6.75
N THR A 198 -0.81 0.83 -6.79
CA THR A 198 0.56 1.12 -6.38
C THR A 198 0.51 2.08 -5.22
N ASP A 199 1.03 1.65 -4.07
CA ASP A 199 1.12 2.48 -2.88
C ASP A 199 2.53 3.06 -2.74
N LEU A 200 2.60 4.38 -2.63
CA LEU A 200 3.83 5.12 -2.35
C LEU A 200 3.76 5.67 -0.93
N SER A 201 4.66 5.18 -0.09
CA SER A 201 4.84 5.60 1.30
C SER A 201 6.21 6.26 1.45
N ILE A 202 6.34 7.32 2.25
CA ILE A 202 7.65 7.88 2.60
C ILE A 202 7.79 7.84 4.11
N VAL A 203 8.85 7.19 4.57
CA VAL A 203 9.11 6.89 5.97
C VAL A 203 10.47 7.45 6.36
N ARG A 204 10.57 8.07 7.53
CA ARG A 204 11.83 8.51 8.14
C ARG A 204 11.72 8.39 9.65
N ASP A 205 12.76 7.89 10.31
CA ASP A 205 12.79 7.65 11.76
C ASP A 205 11.58 6.82 12.24
N GLY A 206 11.21 5.78 11.47
CA GLY A 206 10.04 4.94 11.74
C GLY A 206 8.68 5.65 11.62
N THR A 207 8.67 6.88 11.13
CA THR A 207 7.47 7.72 11.02
C THR A 207 7.05 7.85 9.56
N LEU A 208 5.79 7.54 9.26
CA LEU A 208 5.20 7.72 7.94
C LEU A 208 4.90 9.22 7.71
N LEU A 209 5.62 9.83 6.77
CA LEU A 209 5.54 11.26 6.45
C LEU A 209 4.62 11.57 5.26
N PHE A 210 4.47 10.61 4.35
CA PHE A 210 3.66 10.77 3.15
C PHE A 210 3.09 9.42 2.72
N GLN A 211 1.84 9.42 2.27
CA GLN A 211 1.18 8.27 1.69
C GLN A 211 0.38 8.72 0.46
N ARG A 212 0.50 7.98 -0.64
CA ARG A 212 -0.31 8.16 -1.82
C ARG A 212 -0.57 6.84 -2.52
N THR A 213 -1.83 6.60 -2.87
CA THR A 213 -2.24 5.45 -3.67
C THR A 213 -2.45 5.88 -5.12
N ILE A 214 -1.82 5.17 -6.04
CA ILE A 214 -1.96 5.32 -7.50
C ILE A 214 -2.88 4.19 -7.99
N ALA A 215 -3.90 4.54 -8.77
CA ALA A 215 -4.91 3.61 -9.29
C ALA A 215 -4.42 2.80 -10.51
N THR A 216 -3.19 2.28 -10.45
CA THR A 216 -2.61 1.40 -11.46
C THR A 216 -1.63 0.42 -10.81
N GLY A 217 -1.44 -0.75 -11.41
CA GLY A 217 -0.58 -1.82 -10.93
C GLY A 217 -0.37 -2.88 -12.00
N GLY A 218 0.14 -4.05 -11.63
CA GLY A 218 0.51 -5.11 -12.59
C GLY A 218 -0.63 -5.66 -13.47
N ASN A 219 -1.89 -5.39 -13.14
CA ASN A 219 -3.03 -5.76 -13.98
C ASN A 219 -3.07 -4.96 -15.28
N SER A 220 -2.65 -3.69 -15.30
CA SER A 220 -2.64 -2.90 -16.53
C SER A 220 -1.71 -3.52 -17.59
N LEU A 221 -0.55 -4.02 -17.16
CA LEU A 221 0.39 -4.76 -18.01
C LEU A 221 -0.24 -6.07 -18.53
N THR A 222 -0.98 -6.76 -17.66
CA THR A 222 -1.66 -8.02 -17.99
C THR A 222 -2.77 -7.82 -19.00
N GLU A 223 -3.57 -6.76 -18.82
CA GLU A 223 -4.66 -6.37 -19.70
C GLU A 223 -4.15 -5.94 -21.08
N ALA A 224 -3.02 -5.22 -21.13
CA ALA A 224 -2.36 -4.87 -22.39
C ALA A 224 -1.93 -6.12 -23.16
N ILE A 225 -1.33 -7.10 -22.49
CA ILE A 225 -0.94 -8.39 -23.11
C ILE A 225 -2.19 -9.15 -23.57
N ALA A 226 -3.21 -9.29 -22.72
CA ALA A 226 -4.45 -9.98 -23.07
C ALA A 226 -5.13 -9.35 -24.29
N GLY A 227 -5.22 -8.02 -24.34
CA GLY A 227 -5.81 -7.27 -25.43
C GLY A 227 -5.02 -7.38 -26.74
N ALA A 228 -3.69 -7.29 -26.69
CA ALA A 228 -2.84 -7.37 -27.87
C ALA A 228 -2.76 -8.79 -28.48
N THR A 229 -2.97 -9.82 -27.66
CA THR A 229 -2.76 -11.23 -28.04
C THR A 229 -4.05 -12.05 -28.11
N ASN A 230 -5.17 -11.47 -27.64
CA ASN A 230 -6.49 -12.10 -27.58
C ASN A 230 -6.51 -13.44 -26.81
N VAL A 231 -5.75 -13.52 -25.71
CA VAL A 231 -5.74 -14.66 -24.78
C VAL A 231 -6.49 -14.35 -23.50
N SER A 232 -6.76 -15.38 -22.67
CA SER A 232 -7.37 -15.16 -21.35
C SER A 232 -6.46 -14.34 -20.44
N ARG A 233 -7.04 -13.65 -19.45
CA ARG A 233 -6.27 -12.86 -18.47
C ARG A 233 -5.24 -13.72 -17.72
N GLU A 234 -5.60 -14.96 -17.39
CA GLU A 234 -4.70 -15.92 -16.74
C GLU A 234 -3.50 -16.27 -17.63
N HIS A 235 -3.74 -16.54 -18.91
CA HIS A 235 -2.66 -16.81 -19.87
C HIS A 235 -1.79 -15.56 -20.08
N ALA A 236 -2.38 -14.38 -20.16
CA ALA A 236 -1.63 -13.13 -20.26
C ALA A 236 -0.75 -12.86 -19.03
N ASP A 237 -1.23 -13.16 -17.82
CA ASP A 237 -0.44 -13.03 -16.59
C ASP A 237 0.76 -13.99 -16.59
N ARG A 238 0.57 -15.21 -17.10
CA ARG A 238 1.65 -16.18 -17.31
C ARG A 238 2.67 -15.65 -18.33
N ILE A 239 2.24 -15.11 -19.47
CA ILE A 239 3.14 -14.49 -20.47
C ILE A 239 3.92 -13.34 -19.83
N LYS A 240 3.24 -12.46 -19.09
CA LYS A 240 3.86 -11.32 -18.38
C LYS A 240 4.97 -11.82 -17.47
N LYS A 241 4.68 -12.77 -16.59
CA LYS A 241 5.68 -13.33 -15.67
C LYS A 241 6.84 -13.92 -16.46
N MET A 242 6.59 -14.85 -17.37
CA MET A 242 7.65 -15.58 -18.07
C MET A 242 8.56 -14.74 -18.97
N LYS A 243 8.04 -13.65 -19.54
CA LYS A 243 8.68 -13.00 -20.70
C LYS A 243 8.79 -11.49 -20.60
N ALA A 244 8.04 -10.83 -19.73
CA ALA A 244 8.17 -9.38 -19.61
C ALA A 244 9.50 -9.03 -18.96
N ALA A 245 10.20 -8.08 -19.56
CA ALA A 245 11.39 -7.45 -19.03
C ALA A 245 11.43 -6.02 -19.55
N VAL A 246 11.96 -5.10 -18.75
CA VAL A 246 12.14 -3.72 -19.21
C VAL A 246 13.33 -3.66 -20.18
N ASP A 247 13.10 -3.15 -21.39
CA ASP A 247 14.17 -2.84 -22.33
C ASP A 247 14.51 -1.35 -22.23
N LEU A 248 15.55 -1.04 -21.44
CA LEU A 248 15.96 0.32 -21.10
C LEU A 248 16.34 1.15 -22.33
N GLU A 249 17.02 0.54 -23.31
CA GLU A 249 17.44 1.25 -24.52
C GLU A 249 16.23 1.71 -25.33
N ALA A 250 15.25 0.84 -25.54
CA ALA A 250 14.07 1.25 -26.28
C ALA A 250 13.07 2.07 -25.48
N TYR A 251 13.10 1.99 -24.15
CA TYR A 251 12.36 2.93 -23.33
C TYR A 251 12.86 4.36 -23.55
N ALA A 252 14.19 4.55 -23.55
CA ALA A 252 14.83 5.85 -23.72
C ALA A 252 14.66 6.49 -25.11
N VAL A 253 14.30 5.70 -26.14
CA VAL A 253 14.18 6.17 -27.54
C VAL A 253 12.87 6.92 -27.83
N GLN A 254 12.05 7.22 -26.81
CA GLN A 254 10.86 8.04 -27.05
C GLN A 254 11.24 9.42 -27.63
N PRO A 255 10.64 9.83 -28.77
CA PRO A 255 10.62 11.24 -29.11
C PRO A 255 9.82 11.92 -27.99
N ALA A 256 10.41 12.94 -27.35
CA ALA A 256 9.74 13.75 -26.35
C ALA A 256 8.29 13.99 -26.80
N ALA A 257 7.32 13.53 -26.01
CA ALA A 257 5.91 13.78 -26.27
C ALA A 257 5.78 15.26 -26.63
N SER A 258 5.28 15.56 -27.83
CA SER A 258 5.09 16.92 -28.29
C SER A 258 4.24 17.63 -27.25
N ASP A 259 4.85 18.56 -26.53
CA ASP A 259 4.21 19.36 -25.51
C ASP A 259 2.90 19.92 -26.10
N PRO A 260 1.71 19.48 -25.62
CA PRO A 260 0.44 19.99 -26.13
C PRO A 260 0.22 21.47 -25.74
N PHE A 261 1.10 22.02 -24.89
CA PHE A 261 1.17 23.42 -24.50
C PHE A 261 2.45 24.12 -24.98
N GLY A 262 3.22 23.49 -25.87
CA GLY A 262 4.35 24.07 -26.57
C GLY A 262 3.89 25.09 -27.61
N GLY A 263 3.30 26.19 -27.14
CA GLY A 263 2.95 27.34 -27.93
C GLY A 263 4.19 27.83 -28.66
N GLY A 264 4.22 27.61 -29.98
CA GLY A 264 5.22 28.18 -30.85
C GLY A 264 5.31 29.67 -30.58
N THR A 265 6.50 30.14 -30.20
CA THR A 265 6.85 31.54 -30.36
C THR A 265 6.94 31.82 -31.86
N GLU A 266 5.80 31.91 -32.53
CA GLU A 266 5.68 32.70 -33.74
C GLU A 266 5.94 34.15 -33.32
N ALA A 267 7.15 34.59 -33.61
CA ALA A 267 7.54 35.98 -33.48
C ALA A 267 6.56 36.83 -34.30
N PHE A 268 5.69 37.58 -33.61
CA PHE A 268 4.98 38.71 -34.18
C PHE A 268 5.99 39.76 -34.63
N GLY A 269 6.47 39.63 -35.86
CA GLY A 269 7.32 40.59 -36.53
C GLY A 269 6.52 41.83 -36.92
N PHE A 270 6.44 42.81 -36.04
CA PHE A 270 6.16 44.18 -36.44
C PHE A 270 7.35 44.72 -37.23
N GLY A 271 7.17 44.81 -38.55
CA GLY A 271 8.16 45.39 -39.46
C GLY A 271 8.38 46.87 -39.19
N MET A 272 9.62 47.23 -38.90
CA MET A 272 10.16 48.58 -39.08
C MET A 272 11.43 48.48 -39.94
N PRO A 273 11.58 49.30 -40.98
CA PRO A 273 12.65 49.12 -41.96
C PRO A 273 13.93 49.86 -41.57
N GLY A 274 15.04 49.16 -41.69
CA GLY A 274 16.32 49.70 -42.16
C GLY A 274 17.21 50.37 -41.12
N PHE A 275 18.32 49.72 -40.80
CA PHE A 275 19.67 50.30 -40.83
C PHE A 275 20.68 49.15 -40.86
N GLY A 276 21.59 49.16 -41.83
CA GLY A 276 22.58 48.10 -42.03
C GLY A 276 23.67 48.07 -40.96
N THR A 277 24.22 46.90 -40.72
CA THR A 277 25.48 46.71 -39.98
C THR A 277 26.58 46.28 -40.94
N PRO A 278 27.83 46.76 -40.78
CA PRO A 278 28.98 46.13 -41.38
C PRO A 278 29.61 45.09 -40.44
N ASP A 279 30.24 44.12 -41.08
CA ASP A 279 30.98 42.97 -40.54
C ASP A 279 32.01 43.27 -39.45
N GLY A 280 32.24 42.25 -38.61
CA GLY A 280 33.60 41.73 -38.39
C GLY A 280 34.14 41.70 -36.96
N GLY A 281 34.51 40.50 -36.50
CA GLY A 281 35.69 40.31 -35.64
C GLY A 281 35.45 39.73 -34.23
N THR A 282 35.73 38.44 -34.07
CA THR A 282 36.27 37.83 -32.82
C THR A 282 37.80 38.14 -32.74
N PRO A 283 38.51 38.03 -31.58
CA PRO A 283 38.41 36.98 -30.55
C PRO A 283 38.56 37.42 -29.06
N ALA A 284 38.47 36.42 -28.16
CA ALA A 284 38.52 36.41 -26.68
C ALA A 284 39.94 36.68 -26.06
N PRO A 285 40.24 36.43 -24.76
CA PRO A 285 39.45 36.36 -23.50
C PRO A 285 40.05 37.25 -22.35
N GLU A 286 39.42 37.32 -21.15
CA GLU A 286 40.05 37.36 -19.80
C GLU A 286 39.04 37.72 -18.67
N GLU A 287 39.02 36.92 -17.60
CA GLU A 287 38.38 37.15 -16.28
C GLU A 287 39.38 37.84 -15.29
N PRO A 288 39.07 38.12 -14.00
CA PRO A 288 37.81 38.51 -13.33
C PRO A 288 38.03 39.72 -12.35
N THR A 289 36.98 40.39 -11.86
CA THR A 289 37.02 41.05 -10.53
C THR A 289 35.65 41.27 -9.89
N LEU A 290 35.55 40.85 -8.63
CA LEU A 290 34.56 41.19 -7.61
C LEU A 290 34.33 42.70 -7.45
N PHE A 291 33.06 43.11 -7.24
CA PHE A 291 32.76 44.24 -6.35
C PHE A 291 31.37 44.11 -5.70
N ASN A 292 31.37 44.18 -4.38
CA ASN A 292 30.22 44.25 -3.48
C ASN A 292 30.22 45.65 -2.84
N PRO A 293 29.10 46.40 -2.82
CA PRO A 293 28.93 47.52 -1.93
C PRO A 293 27.92 47.19 -0.80
N PHE A 294 28.47 46.85 0.37
CA PHE A 294 27.93 47.16 1.72
C PHE A 294 27.36 48.62 1.76
N ALA A 295 26.46 49.08 2.63
CA ALA A 295 25.83 48.61 3.87
C ALA A 295 24.89 49.72 4.42
N THR A 296 23.99 49.32 5.33
CA THR A 296 23.51 50.00 6.57
C THR A 296 22.70 51.32 6.50
N ALA A 297 21.49 51.33 7.09
CA ALA A 297 21.24 51.81 8.47
C ALA A 297 19.73 51.95 8.84
N GLU A 298 19.38 51.34 9.99
CA GLU A 298 18.49 51.82 11.10
C GLU A 298 16.99 52.16 10.84
N GLU A 299 16.03 51.41 11.39
CA GLU A 299 15.48 51.37 12.77
C GLU A 299 14.55 52.54 13.14
N SER A 300 13.23 52.28 13.22
CA SER A 300 12.31 52.82 14.26
C SER A 300 10.85 52.37 14.04
N ALA A 301 10.25 51.78 15.07
CA ALA A 301 8.81 51.76 15.38
C ALA A 301 8.67 52.30 16.84
N PRO A 302 7.48 52.48 17.48
CA PRO A 302 6.09 52.28 17.02
C PRO A 302 5.14 53.45 17.40
N GLN A 303 3.89 53.46 16.91
CA GLN A 303 2.77 54.16 17.58
C GLN A 303 1.45 53.37 17.45
N GLU A 304 0.83 53.13 18.60
CA GLU A 304 -0.54 52.63 18.78
C GLU A 304 -1.57 53.67 18.36
N LEU A 305 -2.79 53.22 18.00
CA LEU A 305 -4.07 53.63 18.61
C LEU A 305 -5.25 52.98 17.87
N ASN A 306 -6.10 52.29 18.62
CA ASN A 306 -7.47 51.92 18.25
C ASN A 306 -8.44 52.88 18.96
N PRO A 307 -9.55 53.32 18.34
CA PRO A 307 -10.83 53.12 19.03
C PRO A 307 -12.06 52.92 18.11
N PHE A 308 -13.01 52.11 18.61
CA PHE A 308 -14.36 51.89 18.06
C PHE A 308 -15.19 53.19 17.88
N ALA A 309 -15.97 53.28 16.79
CA ALA A 309 -17.37 53.78 16.76
C ALA A 309 -18.02 53.73 15.34
N THR A 310 -19.08 52.91 15.22
CA THR A 310 -20.37 53.09 14.51
C THR A 310 -20.53 54.08 13.34
N ALA A 311 -21.10 53.63 12.20
CA ALA A 311 -22.25 54.24 11.50
C ALA A 311 -22.71 53.38 10.30
N GLU A 312 -23.95 53.63 9.88
CA GLU A 312 -24.91 52.81 9.12
C GLU A 312 -24.79 52.87 7.58
N GLU A 313 -25.50 51.91 6.94
CA GLU A 313 -26.18 51.88 5.61
C GLU A 313 -25.65 52.73 4.43
N GLU A 314 -25.40 52.11 3.27
CA GLU A 314 -26.36 52.04 2.14
C GLU A 314 -25.75 51.40 0.86
N SER A 315 -26.58 50.62 0.17
CA SER A 315 -26.61 50.37 -1.29
C SER A 315 -25.52 49.51 -1.97
N ALA A 316 -25.94 48.33 -2.43
CA ALA A 316 -25.38 47.63 -3.59
C ALA A 316 -25.87 48.29 -4.90
N PRO A 317 -25.15 48.10 -6.03
CA PRO A 317 -25.65 47.09 -6.96
C PRO A 317 -24.58 46.21 -7.61
N GLN A 318 -25.00 44.99 -7.96
CA GLN A 318 -24.29 44.00 -8.76
C GLN A 318 -24.45 44.27 -10.27
N GLU A 319 -23.37 44.10 -11.03
CA GLU A 319 -23.37 43.72 -12.45
C GLU A 319 -22.11 42.85 -12.71
N LEU A 320 -22.05 41.87 -13.60
CA LEU A 320 -22.98 40.90 -14.20
C LEU A 320 -22.05 39.93 -14.96
N ASN A 321 -22.25 38.63 -14.79
CA ASN A 321 -21.53 37.57 -15.49
C ASN A 321 -22.11 37.40 -16.91
N PRO A 322 -21.32 37.34 -18.01
CA PRO A 322 -21.85 37.43 -19.36
C PRO A 322 -21.95 36.05 -20.00
N PHE A 323 -23.04 35.30 -19.79
CA PHE A 323 -23.48 34.27 -20.75
C PHE A 323 -24.99 34.01 -20.58
N ALA A 324 -25.78 34.56 -21.49
CA ALA A 324 -27.18 34.22 -21.70
C ALA A 324 -27.45 34.09 -23.20
N ALA A 325 -28.00 32.94 -23.60
CA ALA A 325 -29.00 32.73 -24.66
C ALA A 325 -28.91 31.26 -25.13
N ALA A 326 -29.98 30.51 -25.40
CA ALA A 326 -31.42 30.65 -25.21
C ALA A 326 -32.06 29.31 -25.63
N GLN A 327 -33.26 29.02 -25.11
CA GLN A 327 -34.48 28.56 -25.82
C GLN A 327 -35.27 27.48 -25.06
N GLU A 328 -36.49 27.88 -24.69
CA GLU A 328 -37.61 27.04 -24.26
C GLU A 328 -38.21 26.28 -25.46
N GLU A 329 -38.61 25.02 -25.28
CA GLU A 329 -39.73 24.44 -26.02
C GLU A 329 -40.52 23.39 -25.20
N SER A 330 -41.83 23.63 -25.16
CA SER A 330 -43.02 22.79 -24.90
C SER A 330 -42.91 21.30 -24.55
N ALA A 331 -43.71 20.91 -23.54
CA ALA A 331 -44.15 19.52 -23.27
C ALA A 331 -45.19 19.01 -24.30
N PRO A 332 -45.40 17.68 -24.34
CA PRO A 332 -46.77 17.19 -24.15
C PRO A 332 -46.89 15.97 -23.20
N GLN A 333 -48.10 15.87 -22.62
CA GLN A 333 -48.61 14.77 -21.77
C GLN A 333 -49.05 13.55 -22.61
N GLU A 334 -49.14 12.38 -21.94
CA GLU A 334 -50.13 11.26 -22.05
C GLU A 334 -49.47 9.97 -21.48
N LEU A 335 -50.05 9.04 -20.70
CA LEU A 335 -51.37 8.76 -20.14
C LEU A 335 -51.20 7.83 -18.92
N ASN A 336 -52.13 7.94 -17.96
CA ASN A 336 -52.35 7.04 -16.82
C ASN A 336 -52.88 5.66 -17.29
N PRO A 337 -52.91 4.59 -16.45
CA PRO A 337 -54.24 4.20 -15.96
C PRO A 337 -54.32 3.45 -14.60
N PHE A 338 -55.31 3.88 -13.79
CA PHE A 338 -56.02 3.21 -12.66
C PHE A 338 -55.25 2.88 -11.36
N ALA A 339 -55.80 2.95 -10.15
CA ALA A 339 -56.95 3.57 -9.47
C ALA A 339 -56.88 3.10 -8.00
N ALA A 340 -56.87 4.00 -7.01
CA ALA A 340 -57.96 4.28 -6.06
C ALA A 340 -58.14 3.32 -4.86
N ALA A 341 -58.09 3.91 -3.65
CA ALA A 341 -58.84 3.65 -2.40
C ALA A 341 -57.91 3.91 -1.18
N GLU A 342 -57.90 5.09 -0.54
CA GLU A 342 -58.82 5.62 0.51
C GLU A 342 -58.88 4.80 1.82
N GLU A 343 -58.38 5.39 2.92
CA GLU A 343 -59.05 5.63 4.23
C GLU A 343 -57.97 5.96 5.30
N SER A 344 -57.81 7.21 5.72
CA SER A 344 -58.54 7.94 6.79
C SER A 344 -58.09 7.57 8.22
N ALA A 345 -57.49 8.56 8.90
CA ALA A 345 -57.24 8.54 10.35
C ALA A 345 -58.51 8.94 11.11
N PRO A 346 -58.59 8.64 12.42
CA PRO A 346 -58.59 9.77 13.36
C PRO A 346 -57.78 9.55 14.64
N GLN A 347 -57.25 10.66 15.16
CA GLN A 347 -56.77 10.83 16.53
C GLN A 347 -57.95 10.69 17.52
N GLU A 348 -57.74 10.11 18.70
CA GLU A 348 -57.97 10.79 19.99
C GLU A 348 -57.72 9.92 21.25
N LEU A 349 -57.11 10.59 22.24
CA LEU A 349 -57.22 10.44 23.70
C LEU A 349 -56.43 9.35 24.45
N ASN A 350 -55.43 9.85 25.17
CA ASN A 350 -54.77 9.23 26.32
C ASN A 350 -55.56 9.52 27.61
N PRO A 351 -55.75 8.54 28.53
CA PRO A 351 -56.01 8.82 29.93
C PRO A 351 -55.06 8.07 30.90
N PHE A 352 -54.13 8.84 31.46
CA PHE A 352 -53.56 8.79 32.83
C PHE A 352 -52.93 7.53 33.47
N ALA A 353 -51.77 7.82 34.09
CA ALA A 353 -51.14 7.29 35.32
C ALA A 353 -50.32 5.99 35.18
N ALA A 354 -49.09 5.86 35.70
CA ALA A 354 -48.33 6.58 36.73
C ALA A 354 -46.81 6.39 36.45
N ALA A 355 -45.99 7.44 36.45
CA ALA A 355 -45.04 7.81 37.52
C ALA A 355 -44.02 6.70 37.90
N GLU A 356 -42.75 6.89 37.55
CA GLU A 356 -41.71 7.37 38.48
C GLU A 356 -40.41 7.73 37.74
N GLU A 357 -39.81 8.84 38.18
CA GLU A 357 -38.60 9.48 37.66
C GLU A 357 -37.32 8.76 38.12
N SER A 358 -36.28 8.75 37.28
CA SER A 358 -34.92 9.20 37.65
C SER A 358 -33.92 9.00 36.51
N GLU A 359 -33.32 10.10 36.08
CA GLU A 359 -31.99 10.17 35.45
C GLU A 359 -31.05 10.92 36.43
N PRO A 360 -29.72 11.03 36.19
CA PRO A 360 -28.77 10.15 35.50
C PRO A 360 -27.49 9.93 36.37
N GLN A 361 -26.58 9.01 35.98
CA GLN A 361 -25.20 9.05 36.47
C GLN A 361 -24.18 8.73 35.35
N GLU A 362 -23.48 9.78 34.92
CA GLU A 362 -22.14 9.72 34.33
C GLU A 362 -21.14 9.20 35.36
N LEU A 363 -20.19 8.34 34.97
CA LEU A 363 -18.83 8.31 35.54
C LEU A 363 -17.85 7.61 34.57
N ASN A 364 -17.01 8.40 33.92
CA ASN A 364 -15.57 8.13 33.76
C ASN A 364 -14.86 8.72 35.02
N PRO A 365 -13.55 8.57 35.35
CA PRO A 365 -12.42 7.90 34.69
C PRO A 365 -11.39 7.23 35.65
N PHE A 366 -10.24 6.78 35.10
CA PHE A 366 -8.94 6.43 35.73
C PHE A 366 -8.72 6.69 37.25
N ALA A 367 -8.17 5.67 37.95
CA ALA A 367 -7.36 5.86 39.15
C ALA A 367 -6.24 4.79 39.27
N THR A 368 -5.06 5.30 39.59
CA THR A 368 -3.79 4.66 39.91
C THR A 368 -3.82 3.86 41.21
N ALA A 369 -2.94 2.85 41.33
CA ALA A 369 -2.44 2.41 42.63
C ALA A 369 -1.01 1.85 42.47
N GLU A 370 -0.04 2.64 42.93
CA GLU A 370 1.25 2.15 43.43
C GLU A 370 1.00 1.35 44.72
N GLU A 371 1.75 0.27 44.95
CA GLU A 371 2.23 -0.03 46.31
C GLU A 371 3.51 -0.88 46.27
N GLU A 372 4.54 -0.35 46.93
CA GLU A 372 5.81 -0.99 47.24
C GLU A 372 5.62 -2.24 48.10
N SER A 373 6.42 -3.29 47.84
CA SER A 373 7.07 -4.01 48.94
C SER A 373 8.25 -4.86 48.43
N ALA A 374 9.44 -4.43 48.79
CA ALA A 374 10.63 -5.25 49.01
C ALA A 374 11.22 -4.80 50.36
N PRO A 375 12.24 -5.45 50.95
CA PRO A 375 13.01 -6.61 50.50
C PRO A 375 13.25 -7.65 51.61
N GLN A 376 13.67 -8.87 51.25
CA GLN A 376 14.65 -9.61 52.08
C GLN A 376 15.63 -10.40 51.20
N GLU A 377 16.88 -9.97 51.26
CA GLU A 377 18.08 -10.68 50.82
C GLU A 377 18.29 -11.96 51.62
N LEU A 378 18.80 -13.02 50.99
CA LEU A 378 19.94 -13.81 51.49
C LEU A 378 20.56 -14.62 50.33
N ASN A 379 21.77 -14.23 49.95
CA ASN A 379 22.76 -14.99 49.16
C ASN A 379 23.55 -15.92 50.13
N PRO A 380 24.71 -16.54 49.81
CA PRO A 380 25.15 -17.45 48.74
C PRO A 380 25.92 -18.69 49.29
N PHE A 381 25.70 -19.92 48.81
CA PHE A 381 26.65 -21.06 48.88
C PHE A 381 26.11 -22.17 47.94
N ALA A 382 26.84 -23.09 47.33
CA ALA A 382 28.21 -23.25 46.84
C ALA A 382 28.25 -24.66 46.18
N THR A 383 29.10 -24.83 45.16
CA THR A 383 29.82 -26.07 44.75
C THR A 383 29.15 -27.29 44.08
N ALA A 384 29.87 -27.76 43.04
CA ALA A 384 30.11 -29.14 42.53
C ALA A 384 28.96 -29.81 41.74
N ALA A 385 29.10 -30.21 40.46
CA ALA A 385 30.00 -31.14 39.73
C ALA A 385 29.40 -32.55 39.57
N GLU A 386 29.82 -33.23 38.47
CA GLU A 386 29.55 -34.62 38.03
C GLU A 386 28.28 -34.75 37.12
N ASP A 387 28.36 -34.94 35.81
CA ASP A 387 28.96 -36.00 34.96
C ASP A 387 28.31 -37.37 35.17
N GLU A 388 27.46 -37.78 34.22
CA GLU A 388 27.20 -39.21 33.97
C GLU A 388 26.76 -39.45 32.52
N THR A 389 27.70 -40.05 31.80
CA THR A 389 27.58 -40.74 30.52
C THR A 389 26.56 -41.87 30.57
N ILE A 390 25.74 -42.03 29.52
CA ILE A 390 24.98 -43.27 29.30
C ILE A 390 25.48 -43.98 28.04
N ASP A 391 25.81 -45.24 28.30
CA ASP A 391 26.42 -46.31 27.53
C ASP A 391 25.57 -46.80 26.34
N LEU A 392 26.25 -47.09 25.23
CA LEU A 392 25.73 -47.69 24.00
C LEU A 392 26.21 -49.14 23.92
N GLY A 393 25.29 -50.10 24.00
CA GLY A 393 25.60 -51.52 23.81
C GLY A 393 24.38 -52.41 23.55
N PRO A 394 24.55 -53.57 22.89
CA PRO A 394 23.84 -53.86 21.64
C PRO A 394 22.91 -55.07 21.74
N PHE A 395 21.79 -55.07 21.00
CA PHE A 395 21.10 -56.32 20.65
C PHE A 395 20.58 -56.33 19.22
N ALA A 396 20.86 -57.47 18.59
CA ALA A 396 20.74 -57.77 17.18
C ALA A 396 19.36 -58.34 16.81
N ALA A 397 18.98 -58.04 15.56
CA ALA A 397 18.32 -58.89 14.55
C ALA A 397 17.21 -59.88 14.94
N ALA A 398 16.03 -59.67 14.34
CA ALA A 398 15.26 -60.73 13.70
C ALA A 398 14.30 -60.13 12.65
N ASP A 399 14.20 -60.84 11.52
CA ASP A 399 13.52 -60.54 10.25
C ASP A 399 11.98 -60.34 10.33
N GLY A 400 11.42 -59.72 9.29
CA GLY A 400 10.03 -60.02 8.86
C GLY A 400 9.24 -58.88 8.22
N ASP A 401 9.32 -58.81 6.90
CA ASP A 401 8.29 -58.44 5.91
C ASP A 401 7.64 -57.03 5.84
N ALA A 402 7.71 -56.53 4.61
CA ALA A 402 7.16 -55.33 4.00
C ALA A 402 5.68 -55.02 4.28
N GLN A 403 5.37 -53.73 4.49
CA GLN A 403 4.30 -53.02 3.77
C GLN A 403 4.34 -51.48 4.00
N SER A 404 4.55 -50.76 2.90
CA SER A 404 4.14 -49.38 2.57
C SER A 404 4.23 -48.28 3.65
N THR A 405 5.29 -47.47 3.55
CA THR A 405 5.30 -46.07 4.01
C THR A 405 4.49 -45.20 3.03
N PRO A 406 3.68 -44.23 3.49
CA PRO A 406 3.08 -43.26 2.59
C PRO A 406 4.18 -42.31 2.10
N GLU A 407 4.33 -42.22 0.78
CA GLU A 407 5.11 -41.18 0.12
C GLU A 407 4.61 -39.80 0.56
N GLU A 408 5.54 -39.00 1.03
CA GLU A 408 5.40 -37.61 1.38
C GLU A 408 5.28 -36.81 0.07
N THR A 409 4.06 -36.65 -0.44
CA THR A 409 3.78 -35.75 -1.56
C THR A 409 3.78 -34.31 -1.05
N ALA A 410 4.96 -33.75 -0.82
CA ALA A 410 5.13 -32.31 -0.87
C ALA A 410 4.87 -31.90 -2.32
N SER A 411 3.81 -31.14 -2.54
CA SER A 411 3.34 -30.68 -3.85
C SER A 411 4.46 -29.96 -4.60
N ASP A 412 4.91 -30.58 -5.68
CA ASP A 412 5.88 -30.11 -6.68
C ASP A 412 5.28 -29.01 -7.59
N GLN A 413 4.37 -28.20 -7.05
CA GLN A 413 3.68 -27.15 -7.79
C GLN A 413 4.42 -25.83 -7.60
N ASP A 414 4.90 -25.26 -8.69
CA ASP A 414 5.31 -23.87 -8.80
C ASP A 414 4.05 -22.97 -8.66
N PRO A 415 3.68 -22.52 -7.44
CA PRO A 415 2.36 -21.96 -7.18
C PRO A 415 2.19 -20.55 -7.78
N PHE A 416 3.28 -20.00 -8.33
CA PHE A 416 3.37 -18.63 -8.80
C PHE A 416 3.71 -18.50 -10.29
N GLY A 417 4.13 -19.58 -10.93
CA GLY A 417 4.74 -19.53 -12.26
C GLY A 417 6.19 -19.01 -12.25
N ILE A 418 6.93 -19.17 -11.15
CA ILE A 418 8.32 -18.74 -10.97
C ILE A 418 9.33 -19.67 -11.65
N ALA A 419 9.07 -20.97 -11.79
CA ALA A 419 9.89 -21.86 -12.62
C ALA A 419 9.95 -21.33 -14.07
N ALA A 420 8.87 -20.68 -14.50
CA ALA A 420 8.78 -20.05 -15.80
C ALA A 420 9.43 -18.64 -15.88
N LEU A 421 9.83 -18.04 -14.75
CA LEU A 421 10.66 -16.82 -14.67
C LEU A 421 12.16 -17.09 -14.85
N THR A 422 12.62 -18.31 -14.57
CA THR A 422 14.06 -18.63 -14.41
C THR A 422 14.65 -19.48 -15.54
N GLY A 423 13.84 -19.89 -16.52
CA GLY A 423 14.31 -20.61 -17.71
C GLY A 423 14.83 -22.03 -17.44
N GLY A 424 14.58 -22.60 -16.26
CA GLY A 424 14.91 -24.00 -15.97
C GLY A 424 13.87 -24.95 -16.57
N GLU A 425 14.34 -25.96 -17.32
CA GLU A 425 13.47 -27.07 -17.77
C GLU A 425 13.00 -27.85 -16.54
N TRP A 426 11.69 -27.83 -16.26
CA TRP A 426 11.01 -28.73 -15.34
C TRP A 426 9.89 -29.42 -16.11
N GLU A 427 9.86 -30.75 -16.07
CA GLU A 427 8.89 -31.55 -16.84
C GLU A 427 7.46 -31.27 -16.35
N SER A 428 6.61 -30.78 -17.26
CA SER A 428 5.20 -30.57 -16.98
C SER A 428 4.46 -31.92 -16.90
N VAL A 429 3.75 -32.15 -15.79
CA VAL A 429 2.82 -33.27 -15.69
C VAL A 429 1.51 -32.87 -16.35
N GLY A 430 1.39 -33.27 -17.63
CA GLY A 430 0.16 -33.54 -18.39
C GLY A 430 -1.08 -32.68 -18.13
N ASP A 431 -1.28 -31.67 -18.98
CA ASP A 431 -2.58 -31.03 -19.17
C ASP A 431 -3.59 -32.03 -19.76
N ALA A 432 -4.72 -32.20 -19.09
CA ALA A 432 -5.87 -32.93 -19.60
C ALA A 432 -6.64 -32.03 -20.58
N ASP A 433 -6.35 -32.17 -21.87
CA ASP A 433 -7.02 -31.47 -22.97
C ASP A 433 -8.46 -31.97 -23.15
N ALA A 434 -9.42 -31.06 -23.01
CA ALA A 434 -10.83 -31.27 -23.33
C ALA A 434 -11.07 -30.87 -24.79
N GLY A 435 -11.15 -31.87 -25.67
CA GLY A 435 -11.24 -31.68 -27.11
C GLY A 435 -12.45 -30.88 -27.59
N ALA A 436 -12.17 -29.96 -28.52
CA ALA A 436 -13.13 -29.45 -29.49
C ALA A 436 -12.46 -29.40 -30.88
N GLU A 437 -12.82 -30.34 -31.75
CA GLU A 437 -12.38 -30.36 -33.14
C GLU A 437 -13.07 -29.26 -33.96
N GLY A 438 -12.28 -28.43 -34.64
CA GLY A 438 -12.73 -27.45 -35.61
C GLY A 438 -11.64 -27.19 -36.67
N GLN A 439 -12.01 -27.34 -37.94
CA GLN A 439 -11.15 -27.49 -39.12
C GLN A 439 -10.12 -26.38 -39.40
N ALA A 440 -8.97 -26.82 -39.91
CA ALA A 440 -7.86 -26.00 -40.39
C ALA A 440 -8.18 -25.17 -41.64
N SER A 441 -7.74 -23.90 -41.64
CA SER A 441 -7.34 -23.19 -42.86
C SER A 441 -6.12 -22.32 -42.55
N GLY A 442 -5.12 -22.40 -43.45
CA GLY A 442 -3.76 -21.90 -43.21
C GLY A 442 -3.62 -20.38 -43.24
N GLY A 443 -3.01 -19.87 -42.19
CA GLY A 443 -2.22 -18.65 -42.11
C GLY A 443 -1.22 -18.87 -40.98
N ALA A 444 0.05 -18.46 -41.14
CA ALA A 444 1.02 -18.54 -40.06
C ALA A 444 0.63 -17.54 -38.96
N SER A 445 -0.28 -17.94 -38.06
CA SER A 445 -0.55 -17.22 -36.82
C SER A 445 0.51 -17.65 -35.82
N SER A 446 1.47 -16.77 -35.52
CA SER A 446 2.34 -16.93 -34.36
C SER A 446 1.44 -17.08 -33.12
N SER A 447 1.60 -18.16 -32.37
CA SER A 447 0.83 -18.35 -31.15
C SER A 447 1.25 -17.30 -30.12
N ALA A 448 0.37 -16.93 -29.18
CA ALA A 448 0.72 -15.98 -28.11
C ALA A 448 1.94 -16.47 -27.28
N ASP A 449 2.15 -17.79 -27.24
CA ASP A 449 3.30 -18.44 -26.61
C ASP A 449 4.61 -18.30 -27.42
N ASP A 450 4.57 -17.78 -28.65
CA ASP A 450 5.78 -17.52 -29.47
C ASP A 450 6.31 -16.09 -29.31
N LEU A 451 5.64 -15.24 -28.53
CA LEU A 451 6.10 -13.86 -28.31
C LEU A 451 7.50 -13.84 -27.70
N THR A 452 8.38 -13.01 -28.26
CA THR A 452 9.70 -12.74 -27.70
C THR A 452 9.59 -11.74 -26.53
N PRO A 453 10.56 -11.72 -25.59
CA PRO A 453 10.60 -10.71 -24.52
C PRO A 453 10.50 -9.28 -25.04
N ARG A 454 11.12 -9.02 -26.19
CA ARG A 454 11.07 -7.73 -26.88
C ARG A 454 9.65 -7.35 -27.31
N GLN A 455 8.91 -8.28 -27.92
CA GLN A 455 7.52 -8.03 -28.33
C GLN A 455 6.61 -7.85 -27.13
N VAL A 456 6.83 -8.60 -26.04
CA VAL A 456 6.09 -8.41 -24.79
C VAL A 456 6.37 -7.02 -24.23
N PHE A 457 7.63 -6.58 -24.20
CA PHE A 457 7.99 -5.22 -23.80
C PHE A 457 7.31 -4.14 -24.66
N ASP A 458 7.30 -4.31 -25.99
CA ASP A 458 6.63 -3.37 -26.89
C ASP A 458 5.12 -3.24 -26.57
N ILE A 459 4.46 -4.32 -26.13
CA ILE A 459 3.05 -4.31 -25.71
C ILE A 459 2.86 -3.59 -24.37
N ILE A 460 3.72 -3.85 -23.38
CA ILE A 460 3.56 -3.30 -22.03
C ILE A 460 4.19 -1.91 -21.84
N ARG A 461 4.90 -1.38 -22.86
CA ARG A 461 5.65 -0.12 -22.77
C ARG A 461 4.78 1.05 -22.34
N GLU A 462 3.61 1.24 -22.95
CA GLU A 462 2.69 2.34 -22.65
C GLU A 462 2.15 2.28 -21.21
N PRO A 463 1.51 1.19 -20.74
CA PRO A 463 1.03 1.13 -19.36
C PRO A 463 2.16 1.16 -18.32
N LEU A 464 3.36 0.69 -18.67
CA LEU A 464 4.56 0.86 -17.83
C LEU A 464 4.98 2.33 -17.73
N SER A 465 4.97 3.07 -18.85
CA SER A 465 5.28 4.50 -18.88
C SER A 465 4.30 5.33 -18.06
N ASP A 466 3.01 4.99 -18.10
CA ASP A 466 1.99 5.63 -17.27
C ASP A 466 2.24 5.42 -15.78
N LEU A 467 2.57 4.18 -15.38
CA LEU A 467 2.91 3.85 -14.00
C LEU A 467 4.14 4.63 -13.52
N VAL A 468 5.22 4.62 -14.30
CA VAL A 468 6.46 5.34 -14.00
C VAL A 468 6.19 6.85 -13.86
N THR A 469 5.38 7.41 -14.76
CA THR A 469 5.00 8.83 -14.73
C THR A 469 4.23 9.17 -13.45
N GLU A 470 3.27 8.34 -13.04
CA GLU A 470 2.51 8.59 -11.81
C GLU A 470 3.35 8.42 -10.53
N ILE A 471 4.29 7.47 -10.51
CA ILE A 471 5.27 7.33 -9.43
C ILE A 471 6.13 8.61 -9.36
N LYS A 472 6.66 9.06 -10.50
CA LYS A 472 7.47 10.30 -10.60
C LYS A 472 6.70 11.51 -10.11
N ARG A 473 5.46 11.71 -10.55
CA ARG A 473 4.59 12.80 -10.09
C ARG A 473 4.38 12.77 -8.58
N SER A 474 4.26 11.58 -8.01
CA SER A 474 4.06 11.38 -6.56
C SER A 474 5.33 11.71 -5.76
N VAL A 475 6.50 11.30 -6.26
CA VAL A 475 7.82 11.67 -5.71
C VAL A 475 8.06 13.18 -5.80
N ASP A 476 7.83 13.77 -6.96
CA ASP A 476 8.02 15.21 -7.20
C ASP A 476 7.06 16.04 -6.34
N TYR A 477 5.83 15.58 -6.12
CA TYR A 477 4.88 16.21 -5.21
C TYR A 477 5.40 16.26 -3.77
N TYR A 478 5.99 15.16 -3.27
CA TYR A 478 6.60 15.15 -1.94
C TYR A 478 7.80 16.09 -1.84
N ARG A 479 8.74 16.01 -2.80
CA ARG A 479 9.91 16.90 -2.89
C ARG A 479 9.51 18.38 -2.94
N GLY A 480 8.37 18.70 -3.55
CA GLY A 480 7.83 20.06 -3.62
C GLY A 480 7.15 20.56 -2.34
N ARG A 481 6.90 19.72 -1.33
CA ARG A 481 6.15 20.10 -0.12
C ARG A 481 6.97 20.97 0.84
N THR A 482 8.27 20.70 0.96
CA THR A 482 9.20 21.45 1.81
C THR A 482 10.56 21.55 1.15
N SER A 483 11.30 22.65 1.38
CA SER A 483 12.63 22.87 0.78
C SER A 483 13.66 21.79 1.10
N ASP A 484 13.48 21.06 2.20
CA ASP A 484 14.40 20.02 2.69
C ASP A 484 13.86 18.59 2.48
N ALA A 485 12.76 18.42 1.73
CA ALA A 485 12.21 17.09 1.43
C ALA A 485 13.13 16.33 0.47
N THR A 486 13.97 15.47 1.03
CA THR A 486 14.86 14.57 0.29
C THR A 486 14.37 13.14 0.39
N ILE A 487 14.75 12.29 -0.57
CA ILE A 487 14.52 10.85 -0.53
C ILE A 487 15.88 10.22 -0.79
N ASP A 488 16.39 9.46 0.17
CA ASP A 488 17.72 8.86 0.12
C ASP A 488 17.73 7.58 -0.73
N VAL A 489 16.63 6.82 -0.69
CA VAL A 489 16.47 5.55 -1.39
C VAL A 489 15.00 5.23 -1.64
N ILE A 490 14.71 4.54 -2.74
CA ILE A 490 13.41 3.97 -3.06
C ILE A 490 13.49 2.44 -2.92
N LEU A 491 12.56 1.84 -2.17
CA LEU A 491 12.41 0.39 -2.04
C LEU A 491 11.21 -0.08 -2.86
N LEU A 492 11.43 -0.97 -3.83
CA LEU A 492 10.35 -1.57 -4.64
C LEU A 492 9.81 -2.83 -3.98
N SER A 493 8.52 -2.85 -3.69
CA SER A 493 7.81 -3.98 -3.10
C SER A 493 6.64 -4.41 -3.99
N GLY A 494 6.05 -5.57 -3.70
CA GLY A 494 4.90 -6.11 -4.41
C GLY A 494 5.28 -6.98 -5.61
N GLY A 495 4.28 -7.64 -6.21
CA GLY A 495 4.52 -8.61 -7.27
C GLY A 495 5.11 -8.00 -8.55
N THR A 496 4.75 -6.75 -8.87
CA THR A 496 5.25 -6.10 -10.09
C THR A 496 6.69 -5.59 -9.92
N ALA A 497 7.20 -5.47 -8.69
CA ALA A 497 8.62 -5.18 -8.44
C ALA A 497 9.55 -6.29 -8.96
N CYS A 498 9.03 -7.48 -9.25
CA CYS A 498 9.77 -8.58 -9.85
C CYS A 498 9.96 -8.44 -11.37
N LEU A 499 9.40 -7.39 -12.00
CA LEU A 499 9.63 -7.11 -13.41
C LEU A 499 11.13 -6.76 -13.62
N PRO A 500 11.89 -7.53 -14.41
CA PRO A 500 13.32 -7.29 -14.59
C PRO A 500 13.62 -5.88 -15.12
N ASP A 501 14.66 -5.26 -14.56
CA ASP A 501 15.16 -3.91 -14.87
C ASP A 501 14.18 -2.75 -14.58
N LEU A 502 13.07 -2.99 -13.87
CA LEU A 502 12.16 -1.95 -13.41
C LEU A 502 12.81 -0.98 -12.40
N ASP A 503 13.64 -1.51 -11.52
CA ASP A 503 14.46 -0.75 -10.56
C ASP A 503 15.36 0.25 -11.29
N ARG A 504 16.10 -0.21 -12.31
CA ARG A 504 16.99 0.65 -13.11
C ARG A 504 16.24 1.70 -13.90
N LEU A 505 15.06 1.34 -14.43
CA LEU A 505 14.21 2.29 -15.13
C LEU A 505 13.77 3.42 -14.18
N LEU A 506 13.27 3.07 -13.00
CA LEU A 506 12.84 4.05 -12.01
C LEU A 506 14.03 4.88 -11.49
N GLU A 507 15.20 4.28 -11.29
CA GLU A 507 16.42 5.00 -10.88
C GLU A 507 16.80 6.06 -11.91
N GLY A 508 16.76 5.74 -13.21
CA GLY A 508 17.04 6.68 -14.28
C GLY A 508 16.03 7.83 -14.40
N GLU A 509 14.75 7.56 -14.13
CA GLU A 509 13.67 8.56 -14.24
C GLU A 509 13.51 9.46 -12.99
N LEU A 510 13.86 8.94 -11.81
CA LEU A 510 13.65 9.61 -10.52
C LEU A 510 14.91 10.29 -9.96
N ASP A 511 16.08 9.91 -10.45
CA ASP A 511 17.39 10.34 -9.94
C ASP A 511 17.50 10.07 -8.42
N VAL A 512 17.10 8.86 -8.02
CA VAL A 512 17.21 8.33 -6.64
C VAL A 512 17.61 6.87 -6.74
N PRO A 513 18.52 6.37 -5.89
CA PRO A 513 18.82 4.94 -5.81
C PRO A 513 17.54 4.12 -5.61
N VAL A 514 17.30 3.13 -6.47
CA VAL A 514 16.16 2.22 -6.38
C VAL A 514 16.65 0.81 -6.08
N VAL A 515 16.05 0.16 -5.09
CA VAL A 515 16.43 -1.19 -4.66
C VAL A 515 15.18 -2.05 -4.54
N VAL A 516 15.22 -3.26 -5.12
CA VAL A 516 14.16 -4.25 -4.92
C VAL A 516 14.17 -4.72 -3.46
N ALA A 517 13.03 -4.63 -2.79
CA ALA A 517 12.90 -4.87 -1.36
C ALA A 517 13.04 -6.36 -1.02
N ASP A 518 13.78 -6.64 0.05
CA ASP A 518 13.93 -7.98 0.60
C ASP A 518 13.69 -7.96 2.12
N PRO A 519 12.45 -8.26 2.57
CA PRO A 519 12.13 -8.31 4.00
C PRO A 519 12.84 -9.45 4.73
N PHE A 520 13.38 -10.45 4.02
CA PHE A 520 14.02 -11.60 4.63
C PHE A 520 15.43 -11.30 5.14
N GLN A 521 16.04 -10.16 4.74
CA GLN A 521 17.35 -9.75 5.24
C GLN A 521 17.34 -9.49 6.74
N ALA A 522 16.35 -8.74 7.23
CA ALA A 522 16.19 -8.46 8.66
C ALA A 522 15.42 -9.56 9.39
N VAL A 523 14.50 -10.24 8.70
CA VAL A 523 13.68 -11.31 9.27
C VAL A 523 13.93 -12.61 8.52
N PRO A 524 15.04 -13.32 8.80
CA PRO A 524 15.42 -14.47 8.00
C PRO A 524 14.44 -15.62 8.15
N VAL A 525 14.20 -16.30 7.03
CA VAL A 525 13.35 -17.48 6.92
C VAL A 525 14.07 -18.69 7.49
N GLN A 526 13.45 -19.31 8.50
CA GLN A 526 13.93 -20.54 9.10
C GLN A 526 13.32 -21.79 8.45
N SER A 527 12.16 -21.64 7.79
CA SER A 527 11.52 -22.74 7.06
C SER A 527 12.46 -23.29 5.98
N THR A 528 12.56 -24.61 5.90
CA THR A 528 13.33 -25.33 4.88
C THR A 528 12.49 -25.72 3.67
N GLN A 529 11.23 -25.25 3.60
CA GLN A 529 10.29 -25.59 2.53
C GLN A 529 10.71 -25.03 1.16
N TYR A 530 11.49 -23.96 1.14
CA TYR A 530 11.88 -23.26 -0.10
C TYR A 530 13.40 -23.07 -0.19
N PRO A 531 14.00 -23.22 -1.38
CA PRO A 531 15.41 -22.92 -1.59
C PRO A 531 15.69 -21.41 -1.50
N GLU A 532 16.90 -21.02 -1.09
CA GLU A 532 17.29 -19.62 -0.89
C GLU A 532 17.11 -18.75 -2.15
N GLU A 533 17.43 -19.30 -3.31
CA GLU A 533 17.30 -18.61 -4.60
C GLU A 533 15.84 -18.23 -4.91
N TYR A 534 14.91 -19.15 -4.62
CA TYR A 534 13.49 -18.90 -4.78
C TYR A 534 12.99 -17.86 -3.76
N LEU A 535 13.46 -17.92 -2.51
CA LEU A 535 13.12 -16.92 -1.50
C LEU A 535 13.52 -15.51 -1.94
N LYS A 536 14.70 -15.33 -2.53
CA LYS A 536 15.14 -14.02 -3.06
C LYS A 536 14.21 -13.50 -4.16
N GLN A 537 13.72 -14.39 -5.02
CA GLN A 537 12.83 -14.01 -6.13
C GLN A 537 11.44 -13.58 -5.64
N ILE A 538 10.92 -14.20 -4.58
CA ILE A 538 9.59 -13.87 -4.03
C ILE A 538 9.63 -12.81 -2.94
N ALA A 539 10.81 -12.45 -2.43
CA ALA A 539 10.95 -11.57 -1.26
C ALA A 539 10.09 -10.29 -1.35
N PRO A 540 10.03 -9.56 -2.50
CA PRO A 540 9.23 -8.34 -2.61
C PRO A 540 7.73 -8.56 -2.39
N LEU A 541 7.22 -9.76 -2.68
CA LEU A 541 5.80 -10.10 -2.51
C LEU A 541 5.42 -10.20 -1.03
N PHE A 542 6.37 -10.47 -0.14
CA PHE A 542 6.11 -10.78 1.26
C PHE A 542 6.29 -9.61 2.21
N SER A 543 6.69 -8.42 1.73
CA SER A 543 6.93 -7.25 2.58
C SER A 543 5.74 -6.92 3.49
N VAL A 544 4.51 -6.96 2.96
CA VAL A 544 3.28 -6.73 3.73
C VAL A 544 3.07 -7.84 4.76
N ALA A 545 3.04 -9.11 4.34
CA ALA A 545 2.81 -10.25 5.23
C ALA A 545 3.84 -10.32 6.38
N VAL A 546 5.12 -10.09 6.09
CA VAL A 546 6.17 -10.02 7.12
C VAL A 546 5.92 -8.85 8.07
N GLY A 547 5.57 -7.68 7.54
CA GLY A 547 5.23 -6.50 8.33
C GLY A 547 4.07 -6.70 9.30
N LEU A 548 3.02 -7.41 8.84
CA LEU A 548 1.87 -7.77 9.66
C LEU A 548 2.27 -8.74 10.78
N GLY A 549 3.07 -9.76 10.47
CA GLY A 549 3.60 -10.70 11.46
C GLY A 549 4.51 -10.03 12.50
N LEU A 550 5.18 -8.94 12.13
CA LEU A 550 6.03 -8.17 13.04
C LEU A 550 5.23 -7.32 14.05
N ARG A 551 3.97 -6.98 13.78
CA ARG A 551 3.19 -5.96 14.51
C ARG A 551 3.15 -6.14 16.03
N GLU A 552 2.92 -7.34 16.53
CA GLU A 552 2.85 -7.60 17.99
C GLU A 552 4.21 -8.01 18.60
N THR A 553 5.25 -8.00 17.77
CA THR A 553 6.55 -8.61 18.09
C THR A 553 7.72 -7.61 18.10
N VAL A 554 7.57 -6.49 17.40
CA VAL A 554 8.50 -5.35 17.39
C VAL A 554 7.91 -4.25 18.30
N PHE A 555 8.73 -3.73 19.22
CA PHE A 555 8.36 -2.75 20.24
C PHE A 555 8.93 -1.37 19.94
#